data_AF-A0AAJ0E9S6-F1
#
_entry.id   AF-A0AAJ0E9S6-F1
#
_cell.length_a   1.000
_cell.length_b   1.000
_cell.length_c   1.000
_cell.angle_alpha   90.00
_cell.angle_beta   90.00
_cell.angle_gamma   90.00
#
_symmetry.space_group_name_H-M   'P 1'
#
loop_
_entity.id
_entity.type
_entity.pdbx_description
1 polymer ?
#
loop_
_entity_poly.entity_id
_entity_poly.type
_entity_poly.pdbx_seq_one_letter_code
_entity_poly.pdbx_strand_id
1 'polypeptide(L)'
;MMSPVATIADLKSTLEAKGVPYPSHQRIVFRGLDLEDDKTLREYSVTDNDILNLFPDIIGAKSAIYLLSPTQLNNVYVEFELSPYSWTFNTLYRGAYVSWQVSVKPDGTLKNTATDIDCNCLVWEAEAWIERSSAVTEAHFFNPRNPLAYFADNCVLSFDNFVPYLYRALASLTLTSAMRTEMVVYWLPKFQSIRSRGLQIAFNFIPQTDFEKAGKLTVTPGPSSVARVFLVFRGVVVSKNAENHAELDALDWPSKIGIDVEGMMNQSKFRVMEWGGMEVNMG
;
A
#
# COMPACT_ATOMS: atom_id res chain seq x y z
N MET A 1 25.60 -3.56 27.14
CA MET A 1 24.66 -2.73 27.91
C MET A 1 24.84 -1.29 27.47
N MET A 2 23.75 -0.55 27.29
CA MET A 2 23.81 0.84 26.85
C MET A 2 23.93 1.76 28.07
N SER A 3 24.66 2.87 27.94
CA SER A 3 24.84 3.81 29.04
C SER A 3 23.53 4.53 29.37
N PRO A 4 23.17 4.77 30.65
CA PRO A 4 21.99 5.56 31.01
C PRO A 4 22.03 7.01 30.50
N VAL A 5 23.22 7.54 30.19
CA VAL A 5 23.39 8.87 29.59
C VAL A 5 23.40 8.83 28.06
N ALA A 6 23.26 7.65 27.45
CA ALA A 6 23.06 7.56 26.01
C ALA A 6 21.71 8.17 25.65
N THR A 7 21.71 8.89 24.53
CA THR A 7 20.50 9.49 23.97
C THR A 7 19.60 8.43 23.34
N ILE A 8 18.35 8.78 23.06
CA ILE A 8 17.47 7.93 22.27
C ILE A 8 18.00 7.79 20.83
N ALA A 9 18.66 8.81 20.28
CA ALA A 9 19.36 8.68 19.00
C ALA A 9 20.46 7.60 19.02
N ASP A 10 21.23 7.51 20.11
CA ASP A 10 22.25 6.48 20.30
C ASP A 10 21.62 5.08 20.40
N LEU A 11 20.48 4.97 21.12
CA LEU A 11 19.70 3.73 21.20
C LEU A 11 19.26 3.26 19.82
N LYS A 12 18.66 4.16 19.06
CA LYS A 12 18.14 3.88 17.73
C LYS A 12 19.26 3.46 16.77
N SER A 13 20.41 4.13 16.82
CA SER A 13 21.61 3.77 16.05
C SER A 13 22.14 2.38 16.45
N THR A 14 22.11 2.05 17.73
CA THR A 14 22.48 0.71 18.23
C THR A 14 21.51 -0.37 17.75
N LEU A 15 20.22 -0.06 17.68
CA LEU A 15 19.20 -0.96 17.16
C LEU A 15 19.37 -1.16 15.65
N GLU A 16 19.67 -0.12 14.89
CA GLU A 16 19.97 -0.20 13.46
C GLU A 16 21.08 -1.21 13.17
N ALA A 17 22.19 -1.15 13.92
CA ALA A 17 23.30 -2.08 13.81
C ALA A 17 22.90 -3.56 14.10
N LYS A 18 21.73 -3.80 14.69
CA LYS A 18 21.15 -5.13 14.95
C LYS A 18 20.11 -5.56 13.92
N GLY A 19 19.95 -4.84 12.82
CA GLY A 19 18.99 -5.14 11.76
C GLY A 19 17.59 -4.56 12.00
N VAL A 20 17.45 -3.63 12.95
CA VAL A 20 16.25 -2.79 13.08
C VAL A 20 16.32 -1.67 12.03
N PRO A 21 15.18 -1.08 11.58
CA PRO A 21 15.19 0.00 10.59
C PRO A 21 16.04 1.22 10.98
N TYR A 22 16.37 2.10 10.02
CA TYR A 22 17.12 3.34 10.27
C TYR A 22 16.56 4.14 11.47
N PRO A 23 17.41 4.85 12.24
CA PRO A 23 17.00 5.56 13.44
C PRO A 23 15.79 6.49 13.25
N SER A 24 15.73 7.19 12.12
CA SER A 24 14.62 8.07 11.76
C SER A 24 13.27 7.36 11.58
N HIS A 25 13.27 6.03 11.45
CA HIS A 25 12.08 5.20 11.24
C HIS A 25 11.73 4.35 12.48
N GLN A 26 12.41 4.57 13.59
CA GLN A 26 12.14 3.91 14.86
C GLN A 26 11.33 4.84 15.77
N ARG A 27 10.16 4.40 16.20
CA ARG A 27 9.40 5.03 17.30
C ARG A 27 9.57 4.19 18.54
N ILE A 28 10.18 4.75 19.57
CA ILE A 28 10.39 4.07 20.85
C ILE A 28 9.41 4.66 21.85
N VAL A 29 8.60 3.80 22.48
CA VAL A 29 7.59 4.17 23.47
C VAL A 29 7.91 3.54 24.81
N PHE A 30 7.94 4.34 25.86
CA PHE A 30 8.11 3.87 27.24
C PHE A 30 7.08 4.52 28.15
N ARG A 31 6.37 3.70 28.94
CA ARG A 31 5.29 4.15 29.85
C ARG A 31 4.23 5.04 29.16
N GLY A 32 3.93 4.72 27.90
CA GLY A 32 2.96 5.47 27.08
C GLY A 32 3.49 6.78 26.49
N LEU A 33 4.77 7.09 26.66
CA LEU A 33 5.41 8.29 26.12
C LEU A 33 6.30 7.96 24.94
N ASP A 34 6.19 8.77 23.87
CA ASP A 34 7.14 8.78 22.77
C ASP A 34 8.47 9.37 23.20
N LEU A 35 9.55 8.64 22.94
CA LEU A 35 10.86 9.06 23.34
C LEU A 35 11.51 9.95 22.26
N GLU A 36 11.82 11.17 22.66
CA GLU A 36 12.52 12.19 21.85
C GLU A 36 14.03 11.89 21.72
N ASP A 37 14.57 12.11 20.51
CA ASP A 37 15.93 11.70 20.10
C ASP A 37 17.06 12.37 20.89
N ASP A 38 16.83 13.60 21.35
CA ASP A 38 17.79 14.44 22.08
C ASP A 38 17.82 14.15 23.59
N LYS A 39 16.81 13.46 24.12
CA LYS A 39 16.77 13.05 25.53
C LYS A 39 17.51 11.74 25.77
N THR A 40 17.96 11.55 27.00
CA THR A 40 18.67 10.38 27.47
C THR A 40 17.74 9.33 28.08
N LEU A 41 18.20 8.08 28.12
CA LEU A 41 17.50 7.02 28.86
C LEU A 41 17.23 7.42 30.33
N ARG A 42 18.18 8.11 30.97
CA ARG A 42 18.04 8.59 32.35
C ARG A 42 16.93 9.63 32.50
N GLU A 43 16.74 10.53 31.54
CA GLU A 43 15.68 11.53 31.60
C GLU A 43 14.29 10.91 31.58
N TYR A 44 14.14 9.76 30.90
CA TYR A 44 12.92 8.95 30.96
C TYR A 44 12.88 7.98 32.14
N SER A 45 13.88 8.01 33.03
CA SER A 45 14.04 7.09 34.16
C SER A 45 14.00 5.62 33.74
N VAL A 46 14.59 5.31 32.57
CA VAL A 46 14.80 3.94 32.11
C VAL A 46 15.93 3.32 32.92
N THR A 47 15.68 2.14 33.45
CA THR A 47 16.59 1.35 34.29
C THR A 47 16.88 0.00 33.67
N ASP A 48 17.86 -0.72 34.23
CA ASP A 48 18.18 -2.07 33.77
C ASP A 48 16.95 -2.99 33.87
N ASN A 49 16.72 -3.75 32.80
CA ASN A 49 15.58 -4.65 32.62
C ASN A 49 14.22 -4.00 32.33
N ASP A 50 14.15 -2.67 32.16
CA ASP A 50 12.95 -2.04 31.61
C ASP A 50 12.70 -2.50 30.15
N ILE A 51 11.43 -2.63 29.79
CA ILE A 51 11.00 -3.00 28.43
C ILE A 51 10.52 -1.74 27.71
N LEU A 52 11.17 -1.40 26.61
CA LEU A 52 10.76 -0.34 25.71
C LEU A 52 10.05 -0.96 24.52
N ASN A 53 8.93 -0.36 24.10
CA ASN A 53 8.20 -0.81 22.93
C ASN A 53 8.78 -0.09 21.70
N LEU A 54 9.28 -0.85 20.75
CA LEU A 54 9.71 -0.34 19.46
C LEU A 54 8.59 -0.56 18.44
N PHE A 55 8.17 0.54 17.80
CA PHE A 55 7.26 0.54 16.67
C PHE A 55 8.02 1.02 15.44
N PRO A 56 8.15 0.18 14.39
CA PRO A 56 8.70 0.63 13.14
C PRO A 56 7.66 1.48 12.41
N ASP A 57 8.05 2.67 11.94
CA ASP A 57 7.23 3.55 11.13
C ASP A 57 7.27 3.06 9.66
N ILE A 58 6.67 1.89 9.44
CA ILE A 58 6.56 1.23 8.13
C ILE A 58 5.13 1.33 7.62
N ILE A 59 5.00 1.74 6.37
CA ILE A 59 3.77 1.59 5.60
C ILE A 59 3.92 0.34 4.75
N GLY A 60 3.07 -0.65 5.02
CA GLY A 60 2.96 -1.84 4.19
C GLY A 60 2.03 -1.60 3.00
N ALA A 61 2.52 -1.94 1.81
CA ALA A 61 1.78 -1.99 0.58
C ALA A 61 1.70 -3.42 0.06
N LYS A 62 0.53 -3.78 -0.47
CA LYS A 62 0.35 -5.04 -1.21
C LYS A 62 -0.30 -4.74 -2.55
N SER A 63 0.03 -5.55 -3.54
CA SER A 63 -0.67 -5.59 -4.80
C SER A 63 -0.87 -7.02 -5.32
N ALA A 64 -1.91 -7.20 -6.13
CA ALA A 64 -2.23 -8.42 -6.85
C ALA A 64 -2.43 -8.10 -8.34
N ILE A 65 -1.74 -8.83 -9.20
CA ILE A 65 -1.72 -8.66 -10.65
C ILE A 65 -2.39 -9.87 -11.30
N TYR A 66 -3.42 -9.62 -12.10
CA TYR A 66 -4.17 -10.61 -12.86
C TYR A 66 -3.88 -10.44 -14.35
N LEU A 67 -3.61 -11.56 -15.01
CA LEU A 67 -3.40 -11.64 -16.45
C LEU A 67 -4.64 -12.26 -17.07
N LEU A 68 -5.35 -11.49 -17.91
CA LEU A 68 -6.64 -11.86 -18.46
C LEU A 68 -6.51 -12.04 -19.97
N SER A 69 -6.56 -13.27 -20.46
CA SER A 69 -6.42 -13.58 -21.90
C SER A 69 -7.58 -14.45 -22.37
N PRO A 70 -8.17 -14.22 -23.56
CA PRO A 70 -9.16 -15.12 -24.15
C PRO A 70 -8.55 -16.45 -24.64
N THR A 71 -7.24 -16.49 -24.79
CA THR A 71 -6.49 -17.65 -25.30
C THR A 71 -5.34 -18.01 -24.38
N GLN A 72 -4.90 -19.26 -24.46
CA GLN A 72 -3.73 -19.75 -23.73
C GLN A 72 -2.48 -18.97 -24.16
N LEU A 73 -1.73 -18.44 -23.20
CA LEU A 73 -0.39 -17.87 -23.39
C LEU A 73 0.61 -18.70 -22.60
N ASN A 74 1.67 -19.21 -23.21
CA ASN A 74 2.59 -20.15 -22.53
C ASN A 74 3.82 -19.51 -21.91
N ASN A 75 4.17 -18.28 -22.33
CA ASN A 75 5.40 -17.63 -21.91
C ASN A 75 5.17 -16.13 -21.73
N VAL A 76 4.50 -15.78 -20.63
CA VAL A 76 4.30 -14.39 -20.23
C VAL A 76 5.32 -14.07 -19.14
N TYR A 77 6.12 -13.03 -19.40
CA TYR A 77 7.08 -12.50 -18.47
C TYR A 77 6.51 -11.22 -17.85
N VAL A 78 6.53 -11.14 -16.53
CA VAL A 78 6.02 -10.00 -15.75
C VAL A 78 7.14 -9.51 -14.85
N GLU A 79 7.42 -8.22 -14.89
CA GLU A 79 8.42 -7.56 -14.06
C GLU A 79 7.78 -6.40 -13.33
N PHE A 80 8.13 -6.26 -12.06
CA PHE A 80 7.77 -5.10 -11.26
C PHE A 80 9.03 -4.50 -10.65
N GLU A 81 9.24 -3.21 -10.87
CA GLU A 81 10.38 -2.45 -10.37
C GLU A 81 9.88 -1.31 -9.47
N LEU A 82 10.29 -1.31 -8.21
CA LEU A 82 10.00 -0.22 -7.28
C LEU A 82 10.90 0.97 -7.59
N SER A 83 10.33 2.17 -7.54
CA SER A 83 11.09 3.41 -7.57
C SER A 83 12.11 3.42 -6.43
N PRO A 84 13.40 3.65 -6.74
CA PRO A 84 14.43 3.69 -5.72
C PRO A 84 14.11 4.81 -4.71
N TYR A 85 14.48 4.60 -3.45
CA TYR A 85 14.31 5.55 -2.33
C TYR A 85 12.88 5.83 -1.87
N SER A 86 11.86 5.26 -2.53
CA SER A 86 10.43 5.46 -2.19
C SER A 86 9.84 4.33 -1.33
N TRP A 87 10.29 3.09 -1.54
CA TRP A 87 9.87 1.87 -0.85
C TRP A 87 10.75 0.70 -1.30
N THR A 88 10.76 -0.39 -0.53
CA THR A 88 11.53 -1.60 -0.81
C THR A 88 10.63 -2.82 -0.68
N PHE A 89 10.87 -3.88 -1.44
CA PHE A 89 10.10 -5.12 -1.26
C PHE A 89 10.31 -5.70 0.15
N ASN A 90 9.29 -6.40 0.67
CA ASN A 90 9.43 -7.18 1.89
C ASN A 90 10.49 -8.29 1.70
N THR A 91 11.06 -8.76 2.81
CA THR A 91 12.16 -9.74 2.99
C THR A 91 12.18 -10.98 2.08
N LEU A 92 11.06 -11.29 1.41
CA LEU A 92 10.96 -12.36 0.40
C LEU A 92 11.65 -12.02 -0.93
N TYR A 93 11.80 -10.73 -1.27
CA TYR A 93 12.42 -10.30 -2.51
C TYR A 93 13.71 -9.53 -2.23
N ARG A 94 14.81 -9.96 -2.84
CA ARG A 94 16.11 -9.27 -2.72
C ARG A 94 16.22 -8.21 -3.81
N GLY A 95 16.18 -6.93 -3.43
CA GLY A 95 16.45 -5.81 -4.33
C GLY A 95 15.22 -4.95 -4.61
N ALA A 96 15.30 -4.15 -5.67
CA ALA A 96 14.24 -3.21 -6.10
C ALA A 96 13.32 -3.79 -7.19
N TYR A 97 13.55 -5.04 -7.62
CA TYR A 97 12.79 -5.68 -8.70
C TYR A 97 12.34 -7.09 -8.31
N VAL A 98 11.20 -7.50 -8.87
CA VAL A 98 10.68 -8.87 -8.83
C VAL A 98 10.19 -9.23 -10.23
N SER A 99 10.35 -10.50 -10.61
CA SER A 99 9.83 -10.99 -11.87
C SER A 99 9.23 -12.38 -11.76
N TRP A 100 8.32 -12.68 -12.69
CA TRP A 100 7.65 -13.96 -12.84
C TRP A 100 7.64 -14.37 -14.30
N GLN A 101 7.75 -15.68 -14.51
CA GLN A 101 7.48 -16.32 -15.78
C GLN A 101 6.29 -17.26 -15.58
N VAL A 102 5.23 -17.04 -16.33
CA VAL A 102 3.97 -17.79 -16.19
C VAL A 102 3.37 -18.14 -17.53
N SER A 103 2.55 -19.20 -17.52
CA SER A 103 1.52 -19.38 -18.55
C SER A 103 0.18 -18.87 -18.03
N VAL A 104 -0.66 -18.35 -18.93
CA VAL A 104 -1.99 -17.79 -18.66
C VAL A 104 -3.03 -18.65 -19.38
N LYS A 105 -3.98 -19.21 -18.62
CA LYS A 105 -5.11 -19.96 -19.15
C LYS A 105 -6.29 -19.03 -19.47
N PRO A 106 -7.20 -19.40 -20.39
CA PRO A 106 -8.38 -18.58 -20.72
C PRO A 106 -9.31 -18.26 -19.54
N ASP A 107 -9.29 -19.09 -18.48
CA ASP A 107 -10.07 -18.89 -17.26
C ASP A 107 -9.41 -17.90 -16.27
N GLY A 108 -8.22 -17.37 -16.59
CA GLY A 108 -7.44 -16.47 -15.76
C GLY A 108 -6.47 -17.18 -14.81
N THR A 109 -6.45 -18.52 -14.77
CA THR A 109 -5.47 -19.28 -13.98
C THR A 109 -4.08 -19.08 -14.56
N LEU A 110 -3.12 -18.82 -13.69
CA LEU A 110 -1.70 -18.71 -14.01
C LEU A 110 -1.00 -19.99 -13.58
N LYS A 111 -0.01 -20.44 -14.36
CA LYS A 111 0.90 -21.51 -13.92
C LYS A 111 2.33 -20.97 -13.89
N ASN A 112 2.92 -20.95 -12.70
CA ASN A 112 4.30 -20.52 -12.50
C ASN A 112 5.27 -21.54 -13.09
N THR A 113 6.09 -21.11 -14.05
CA THR A 113 6.97 -22.01 -14.80
C THR A 113 8.13 -22.55 -13.95
N ALA A 114 8.54 -21.83 -12.90
CA ALA A 114 9.62 -22.23 -12.02
C ALA A 114 9.18 -23.25 -10.96
N THR A 115 7.96 -23.13 -10.44
CA THR A 115 7.45 -23.96 -9.33
C THR A 115 6.43 -25.01 -9.76
N ASP A 116 5.92 -24.93 -10.99
CA ASP A 116 4.81 -25.73 -11.52
C ASP A 116 3.49 -25.59 -10.72
N ILE A 117 3.36 -24.53 -9.93
CA ILE A 117 2.19 -24.24 -9.09
C ILE A 117 1.20 -23.37 -9.88
N ASP A 118 -0.08 -23.76 -9.82
CA ASP A 118 -1.19 -22.95 -10.31
C ASP A 118 -1.54 -21.85 -9.27
N CYS A 119 -1.71 -20.61 -9.74
CA CYS A 119 -2.14 -19.48 -8.92
C CYS A 119 -3.13 -18.59 -9.69
N ASN A 120 -3.91 -17.78 -8.97
CA ASN A 120 -4.92 -16.91 -9.59
C ASN A 120 -4.37 -15.52 -9.95
N CYS A 121 -3.27 -15.12 -9.32
CA CYS A 121 -2.64 -13.82 -9.51
C CYS A 121 -1.15 -13.89 -9.13
N LEU A 122 -0.42 -12.87 -9.53
CA LEU A 122 0.92 -12.58 -9.03
C LEU A 122 0.80 -11.56 -7.90
N VAL A 123 1.58 -11.72 -6.85
CA VAL A 123 1.50 -10.86 -5.66
C VAL A 123 2.88 -10.31 -5.37
N TRP A 124 2.93 -9.02 -5.02
CA TRP A 124 4.09 -8.41 -4.40
C TRP A 124 3.69 -7.60 -3.18
N GLU A 125 4.61 -7.50 -2.23
CA GLU A 125 4.46 -6.69 -1.02
C GLU A 125 5.70 -5.83 -0.83
N ALA A 126 5.48 -4.56 -0.52
CA ALA A 126 6.54 -3.59 -0.30
C ALA A 126 6.30 -2.80 0.98
N GLU A 127 7.39 -2.27 1.53
CA GLU A 127 7.43 -1.48 2.73
C GLU A 127 8.05 -0.12 2.41
N ALA A 128 7.37 0.94 2.83
CA ALA A 128 7.87 2.30 2.74
C ALA A 128 8.17 2.82 4.15
N TRP A 129 9.28 3.53 4.28
CA TRP A 129 9.61 4.23 5.52
C TRP A 129 8.96 5.60 5.54
N ILE A 130 8.22 5.92 6.60
CA ILE A 130 7.52 7.21 6.72
C ILE A 130 8.55 8.35 6.79
N GLU A 131 8.38 9.35 5.93
CA GLU A 131 9.09 10.61 6.00
C GLU A 131 8.21 11.63 6.74
N ARG A 132 8.60 12.01 7.96
CA ARG A 132 7.84 12.96 8.81
C ARG A 132 8.07 14.44 8.46
N SER A 133 8.80 14.73 7.39
CA SER A 133 9.03 16.11 6.96
C SER A 133 7.71 16.73 6.47
N SER A 134 7.31 17.83 7.10
CA SER A 134 6.15 18.64 6.66
C SER A 134 6.40 19.36 5.34
N ALA A 135 7.63 19.33 4.82
CA ALA A 135 7.93 19.86 3.50
C ALA A 135 7.25 18.95 2.47
N VAL A 136 6.10 19.42 1.96
CA VAL A 136 5.54 18.91 0.72
C VAL A 136 6.60 19.15 -0.33
N THR A 137 7.37 18.12 -0.67
CA THR A 137 8.16 18.16 -1.88
C THR A 137 7.16 18.33 -3.01
N GLU A 138 7.35 19.34 -3.85
CA GLU A 138 6.52 19.68 -5.03
C GLU A 138 6.48 18.55 -6.10
N ALA A 139 6.85 17.34 -5.71
CA ALA A 139 6.71 16.13 -6.49
C ALA A 139 5.22 15.87 -6.74
N HIS A 140 4.75 16.23 -7.93
CA HIS A 140 3.44 15.85 -8.49
C HIS A 140 3.34 14.34 -8.79
N PHE A 141 3.81 13.48 -7.87
CA PHE A 141 3.75 12.03 -8.02
C PHE A 141 3.65 11.33 -6.68
N PHE A 142 3.18 10.08 -6.74
CA PHE A 142 2.91 9.30 -5.55
C PHE A 142 4.21 8.93 -4.85
N ASN A 143 4.38 9.43 -3.63
CA ASN A 143 5.48 9.05 -2.73
C ASN A 143 4.92 8.21 -1.57
N PRO A 144 5.14 6.88 -1.57
CA PRO A 144 4.76 5.98 -0.47
C PRO A 144 5.26 6.41 0.91
N ARG A 145 6.34 7.22 0.98
CA ARG A 145 6.92 7.74 2.24
C ARG A 145 6.19 8.97 2.78
N ASN A 146 5.52 9.72 1.89
CA ASN A 146 4.70 10.87 2.23
C ASN A 146 3.34 10.79 1.52
N PRO A 147 2.49 9.81 1.87
CA PRO A 147 1.22 9.60 1.19
C PRO A 147 0.16 10.64 1.59
N LEU A 148 0.44 11.52 2.57
CA LEU A 148 -0.51 12.50 3.09
C LEU A 148 -0.93 13.54 2.05
N ALA A 149 -0.06 13.86 1.08
CA ALA A 149 -0.39 14.75 -0.02
C ALA A 149 -1.64 14.27 -0.80
N TYR A 150 -1.89 12.95 -0.85
CA TYR A 150 -3.03 12.36 -1.55
C TYR A 150 -4.32 12.34 -0.74
N PHE A 151 -4.29 12.84 0.50
CA PHE A 151 -5.46 13.01 1.36
C PHE A 151 -5.96 14.46 1.44
N ALA A 152 -5.39 15.41 0.67
CA ALA A 152 -5.88 16.79 0.64
C ALA A 152 -7.35 16.89 0.17
N ASP A 153 -7.74 16.03 -0.79
CA ASP A 153 -9.11 15.91 -1.34
C ASP A 153 -9.75 14.56 -0.98
N ASN A 154 -9.59 14.11 0.28
CA ASN A 154 -9.99 12.75 0.66
C ASN A 154 -11.50 12.54 0.76
N CYS A 155 -11.89 11.33 0.38
CA CYS A 155 -13.23 10.80 0.55
C CYS A 155 -13.36 10.26 1.98
N VAL A 156 -14.37 10.69 2.74
CA VAL A 156 -14.55 10.26 4.13
C VAL A 156 -15.88 9.55 4.30
N LEU A 157 -15.83 8.32 4.83
CA LEU A 157 -16.99 7.50 5.14
C LEU A 157 -16.82 6.78 6.48
N SER A 158 -17.91 6.57 7.20
CA SER A 158 -17.96 5.57 8.27
C SER A 158 -17.72 4.17 7.71
N PHE A 159 -17.26 3.25 8.56
CA PHE A 159 -17.02 1.87 8.17
C PHE A 159 -18.23 1.21 7.50
N ASP A 160 -19.43 1.44 8.05
CA ASP A 160 -20.66 0.78 7.59
C ASP A 160 -21.04 1.25 6.16
N ASN A 161 -20.67 2.48 5.79
CA ASN A 161 -20.87 3.03 4.45
C ASN A 161 -19.69 2.77 3.49
N PHE A 162 -18.47 2.69 4.03
CA PHE A 162 -17.25 2.58 3.26
C PHE A 162 -17.15 1.28 2.47
N VAL A 163 -17.38 0.12 3.09
CA VAL A 163 -17.20 -1.17 2.40
C VAL A 163 -18.18 -1.34 1.22
N PRO A 164 -19.49 -1.05 1.37
CA PRO A 164 -20.42 -1.08 0.24
C PRO A 164 -20.06 -0.09 -0.86
N TYR A 165 -19.60 1.12 -0.50
CA TYR A 165 -19.18 2.13 -1.47
C TYR A 165 -17.93 1.66 -2.23
N LEU A 166 -16.88 1.21 -1.53
CA LEU A 166 -15.65 0.70 -2.11
C LEU A 166 -15.94 -0.40 -3.12
N TYR A 167 -16.85 -1.33 -2.80
CA TYR A 167 -17.23 -2.41 -3.71
C TYR A 167 -17.87 -1.89 -5.02
N ARG A 168 -18.66 -0.80 -4.98
CA ARG A 168 -19.21 -0.14 -6.18
C ARG A 168 -18.13 0.62 -6.96
N ALA A 169 -17.28 1.37 -6.27
CA ALA A 169 -16.18 2.11 -6.88
C ALA A 169 -15.25 1.17 -7.65
N LEU A 170 -14.82 0.06 -7.05
CA LEU A 170 -13.99 -0.95 -7.72
C LEU A 170 -14.69 -1.59 -8.93
N ALA A 171 -16.02 -1.68 -8.92
CA ALA A 171 -16.79 -2.17 -10.07
C ALA A 171 -16.64 -1.23 -11.28
N SER A 172 -16.76 0.08 -11.03
CA SER A 172 -16.57 1.11 -12.07
C SER A 172 -15.15 1.07 -12.65
N LEU A 173 -14.18 0.64 -11.84
CA LEU A 173 -12.77 0.44 -12.22
C LEU A 173 -12.49 -0.90 -12.88
N THR A 174 -13.53 -1.62 -13.35
CA THR A 174 -13.46 -2.88 -14.11
C THR A 174 -13.00 -4.12 -13.33
N LEU A 175 -12.86 -4.04 -12.00
CA LEU A 175 -12.56 -5.24 -11.21
C LEU A 175 -13.75 -6.21 -11.22
N THR A 176 -13.46 -7.49 -11.45
CA THR A 176 -14.46 -8.56 -11.34
C THR A 176 -14.96 -8.73 -9.90
N SER A 177 -16.11 -9.38 -9.70
CA SER A 177 -16.61 -9.68 -8.35
C SER A 177 -15.63 -10.49 -7.49
N ALA A 178 -14.83 -11.37 -8.11
CA ALA A 178 -13.80 -12.14 -7.40
C ALA A 178 -12.66 -11.21 -6.90
N MET A 179 -12.11 -10.37 -7.78
CA MET A 179 -11.04 -9.42 -7.45
C MET A 179 -11.47 -8.42 -6.37
N ARG A 180 -12.71 -7.90 -6.46
CA ARG A 180 -13.27 -6.99 -5.47
C ARG A 180 -13.41 -7.64 -4.09
N THR A 181 -13.90 -8.88 -4.06
CA THR A 181 -14.01 -9.66 -2.82
C THR A 181 -12.63 -9.89 -2.22
N GLU A 182 -11.64 -10.27 -3.01
CA GLU A 182 -10.27 -10.50 -2.54
C GLU A 182 -9.66 -9.23 -1.94
N MET A 183 -9.78 -8.09 -2.63
CA MET A 183 -9.30 -6.80 -2.14
C MET A 183 -9.96 -6.40 -0.82
N VAL A 184 -11.29 -6.48 -0.74
CA VAL A 184 -12.03 -6.11 0.48
C VAL A 184 -11.68 -7.05 1.63
N VAL A 185 -11.65 -8.36 1.40
CA VAL A 185 -11.33 -9.36 2.44
C VAL A 185 -9.92 -9.18 2.97
N TYR A 186 -8.93 -8.91 2.09
CA TYR A 186 -7.55 -8.68 2.51
C TYR A 186 -7.43 -7.46 3.44
N TRP A 187 -8.09 -6.34 3.09
CA TRP A 187 -8.00 -5.10 3.87
C TRP A 187 -9.01 -4.99 5.02
N LEU A 188 -10.01 -5.89 5.09
CA LEU A 188 -11.07 -5.86 6.10
C LEU A 188 -10.54 -5.79 7.54
N PRO A 189 -9.50 -6.54 7.96
CA PRO A 189 -8.95 -6.41 9.31
C PRO A 189 -8.45 -5.00 9.63
N LYS A 190 -7.89 -4.28 8.65
CA LYS A 190 -7.43 -2.90 8.80
C LYS A 190 -8.59 -1.93 8.93
N PHE A 191 -9.61 -2.07 8.08
CA PHE A 191 -10.84 -1.28 8.19
C PHE A 191 -11.54 -1.48 9.55
N GLN A 192 -11.59 -2.72 10.05
CA GLN A 192 -12.13 -3.05 11.37
C GLN A 192 -11.31 -2.45 12.52
N SER A 193 -9.98 -2.42 12.39
CA SER A 193 -9.09 -1.74 13.35
C SER A 193 -9.30 -0.22 13.39
N ILE A 194 -9.59 0.41 12.25
CA ILE A 194 -9.98 1.83 12.21
C ILE A 194 -11.32 2.03 12.94
N ARG A 195 -12.32 1.18 12.64
CA ARG A 195 -13.64 1.23 13.29
C ARG A 195 -13.56 1.03 14.80
N SER A 196 -12.78 0.07 15.28
CA SER A 196 -12.68 -0.24 16.72
C SER A 196 -12.05 0.90 17.52
N ARG A 197 -11.24 1.74 16.88
CA ARG A 197 -10.72 3.00 17.44
C ARG A 197 -11.72 4.16 17.39
N GLY A 198 -12.96 3.93 16.91
CA GLY A 198 -13.99 4.96 16.79
C GLY A 198 -13.74 5.97 15.67
N LEU A 199 -12.90 5.63 14.69
CA LEU A 199 -12.52 6.51 13.59
C LEU A 199 -13.36 6.26 12.34
N GLN A 200 -13.45 7.28 11.48
CA GLN A 200 -13.95 7.12 10.11
C GLN A 200 -12.81 6.80 9.15
N ILE A 201 -13.14 6.32 7.95
CA ILE A 201 -12.18 5.95 6.92
C ILE A 201 -12.09 7.09 5.91
N ALA A 202 -10.94 7.76 5.89
CA ALA A 202 -10.55 8.61 4.78
C ALA A 202 -9.82 7.77 3.74
N PHE A 203 -10.13 7.95 2.46
CA PHE A 203 -9.50 7.18 1.38
C PHE A 203 -9.41 7.97 0.08
N ASN A 204 -8.56 7.48 -0.82
CA ASN A 204 -8.47 7.93 -2.20
C ASN A 204 -7.86 6.79 -3.06
N PHE A 205 -7.98 6.91 -4.37
CA PHE A 205 -7.23 6.07 -5.30
C PHE A 205 -6.12 6.89 -5.94
N ILE A 206 -4.94 6.29 -6.08
CA ILE A 206 -3.80 6.94 -6.73
C ILE A 206 -4.01 6.91 -8.25
N PRO A 207 -3.84 8.04 -8.97
CA PRO A 207 -3.84 8.05 -10.43
C PRO A 207 -2.80 7.09 -10.99
N GLN A 208 -3.13 6.36 -12.05
CA GLN A 208 -2.26 5.32 -12.62
C GLN A 208 -0.91 5.89 -13.06
N THR A 209 -0.89 7.10 -13.62
CA THR A 209 0.34 7.80 -14.05
C THR A 209 1.25 8.17 -12.89
N ASP A 210 0.70 8.41 -11.70
CA ASP A 210 1.48 8.69 -10.50
C ASP A 210 1.96 7.39 -9.84
N PHE A 211 1.13 6.36 -9.85
CA PHE A 211 1.50 5.05 -9.34
C PHE A 211 2.61 4.39 -10.18
N GLU A 212 2.61 4.59 -11.51
CA GLU A 212 3.67 4.13 -12.42
C GLU A 212 5.05 4.69 -12.05
N LYS A 213 5.12 5.93 -11.57
CA LYS A 213 6.37 6.56 -11.10
C LYS A 213 6.85 5.97 -9.77
N ALA A 214 5.94 5.44 -8.96
CA ALA A 214 6.27 4.76 -7.70
C ALA A 214 6.69 3.32 -7.92
N GLY A 215 6.08 2.60 -8.86
CA GLY A 215 6.49 1.25 -9.23
C GLY A 215 6.07 0.91 -10.65
N LYS A 216 7.03 0.49 -11.47
CA LYS A 216 6.86 0.22 -12.89
C LYS A 216 6.46 -1.24 -13.11
N LEU A 217 5.37 -1.47 -13.85
CA LEU A 217 4.91 -2.80 -14.23
C LEU A 217 5.17 -3.05 -15.72
N THR A 218 5.98 -4.05 -16.04
CA THR A 218 6.28 -4.45 -17.43
C THR A 218 5.77 -5.87 -17.68
N VAL A 219 5.06 -6.08 -18.79
CA VAL A 219 4.50 -7.39 -19.17
C VAL A 219 4.85 -7.67 -20.63
N THR A 220 5.39 -8.86 -20.89
CA THR A 220 5.80 -9.33 -22.23
C THR A 220 5.21 -10.71 -22.53
N PRO A 221 4.49 -10.90 -23.66
CA PRO A 221 4.11 -9.89 -24.66
C PRO A 221 3.22 -8.80 -24.07
N GLY A 222 3.24 -7.61 -24.66
CA GLY A 222 2.49 -6.46 -24.15
C GLY A 222 0.97 -6.71 -24.19
N PRO A 223 0.22 -6.38 -23.11
CA PRO A 223 -1.23 -6.42 -23.12
C PRO A 223 -1.81 -5.29 -23.97
N SER A 224 -3.06 -5.45 -24.40
CA SER A 224 -3.80 -4.40 -25.11
C SER A 224 -4.21 -3.25 -24.19
N SER A 225 -4.52 -3.55 -22.92
CA SER A 225 -4.87 -2.55 -21.89
C SER A 225 -4.35 -2.99 -20.52
N VAL A 226 -4.03 -2.00 -19.69
CA VAL A 226 -3.58 -2.17 -18.31
C VAL A 226 -4.37 -1.21 -17.41
N ALA A 227 -5.01 -1.75 -16.37
CA ALA A 227 -5.57 -0.96 -15.28
C ALA A 227 -4.79 -1.22 -14.00
N ARG A 228 -4.41 -0.15 -13.30
CA ARG A 228 -3.72 -0.20 -12.00
C ARG A 228 -4.52 0.60 -10.97
N VAL A 229 -5.14 -0.09 -10.03
CA VAL A 229 -6.03 0.48 -9.02
C VAL A 229 -5.36 0.38 -7.66
N PHE A 230 -4.91 1.50 -7.10
CA PHE A 230 -4.19 1.50 -5.83
C PHE A 230 -4.91 2.35 -4.78
N LEU A 231 -5.45 1.71 -3.75
CA LEU A 231 -6.20 2.35 -2.66
C LEU A 231 -5.25 2.84 -1.55
N VAL A 232 -5.30 4.13 -1.23
CA VAL A 232 -4.74 4.66 0.02
C VAL A 232 -5.88 4.93 0.99
N PHE A 233 -5.75 4.50 2.24
CA PHE A 233 -6.78 4.74 3.26
C PHE A 233 -6.18 4.95 4.65
N ARG A 234 -6.93 5.63 5.53
CA ARG A 234 -6.52 5.86 6.92
C ARG A 234 -7.70 6.12 7.84
N GLY A 235 -7.45 5.98 9.14
CA GLY A 235 -8.36 6.46 10.18
C GLY A 235 -8.27 7.97 10.36
N VAL A 236 -9.43 8.62 10.51
CA VAL A 236 -9.56 10.05 10.81
C VAL A 236 -10.62 10.31 11.89
N VAL A 237 -10.35 11.31 12.73
CA VAL A 237 -11.35 11.87 13.65
C VAL A 237 -12.15 12.91 12.88
N VAL A 238 -13.47 12.75 12.81
CA VAL A 238 -14.34 13.65 12.05
C VAL A 238 -15.64 13.85 12.81
N SER A 239 -16.22 15.05 12.71
CA SER A 239 -17.54 15.33 13.29
C SER A 239 -18.61 14.44 12.63
N LYS A 240 -19.68 14.12 13.36
CA LYS A 240 -20.70 13.13 12.95
C LYS A 240 -21.47 13.44 11.64
N ASN A 241 -21.21 14.56 10.97
CA ASN A 241 -21.91 15.01 9.75
C ASN A 241 -20.97 15.30 8.55
N ALA A 242 -19.73 14.79 8.57
CA ALA A 242 -18.72 15.07 7.53
C ALA A 242 -18.62 14.00 6.44
N GLU A 243 -19.62 13.12 6.30
CA GLU A 243 -19.64 12.13 5.22
C GLU A 243 -20.07 12.80 3.91
N ASN A 244 -19.22 12.76 2.88
CA ASN A 244 -19.46 13.44 1.61
C ASN A 244 -20.21 12.56 0.60
N HIS A 245 -21.29 11.87 1.00
CA HIS A 245 -22.00 10.87 0.16
C HIS A 245 -22.40 11.40 -1.23
N ALA A 246 -22.97 12.61 -1.29
CA ALA A 246 -23.44 13.18 -2.55
C ALA A 246 -22.29 13.49 -3.53
N GLU A 247 -21.14 13.93 -3.01
CA GLU A 247 -19.94 14.15 -3.83
C GLU A 247 -19.36 12.80 -4.30
N LEU A 248 -19.35 11.81 -3.40
CA LEU A 248 -18.83 10.47 -3.68
C LEU A 248 -19.62 9.74 -4.75
N ASP A 249 -20.95 9.77 -4.70
CA ASP A 249 -21.79 9.12 -5.70
C ASP A 249 -21.70 9.81 -7.09
N ALA A 250 -21.22 11.05 -7.15
CA ALA A 250 -20.98 11.78 -8.40
C ALA A 250 -19.55 11.62 -8.96
N LEU A 251 -18.63 10.96 -8.23
CA LEU A 251 -17.25 10.80 -8.68
C LEU A 251 -17.12 9.80 -9.83
N ASP A 252 -16.54 10.26 -10.93
CA ASP A 252 -16.05 9.42 -12.02
C ASP A 252 -14.64 8.92 -11.68
N TRP A 253 -14.57 7.81 -10.94
CA TRP A 253 -13.29 7.18 -10.58
C TRP A 253 -12.46 6.76 -11.80
N PRO A 254 -13.01 6.13 -12.85
CA PRO A 254 -12.26 5.83 -14.06
C PRO A 254 -11.52 7.04 -14.63
N SER A 255 -12.20 8.18 -14.80
CA SER A 255 -11.57 9.40 -15.31
C SER A 255 -10.55 9.99 -14.32
N LYS A 256 -10.84 9.98 -13.02
CA LYS A 256 -9.94 10.50 -11.98
C LYS A 256 -8.63 9.69 -11.88
N ILE A 257 -8.69 8.37 -12.08
CA ILE A 257 -7.53 7.48 -12.00
C ILE A 257 -6.81 7.35 -13.35
N GLY A 258 -7.54 7.55 -14.46
CA GLY A 258 -7.03 7.37 -15.81
C GLY A 258 -7.13 5.92 -16.31
N ILE A 259 -8.24 5.23 -16.01
CA ILE A 259 -8.48 3.85 -16.44
C ILE A 259 -9.11 3.82 -17.84
N ASP A 260 -8.49 3.07 -18.76
CA ASP A 260 -9.08 2.70 -20.05
C ASP A 260 -10.18 1.63 -19.86
N VAL A 261 -11.39 2.07 -19.53
CA VAL A 261 -12.54 1.18 -19.26
C VAL A 261 -12.91 0.35 -20.49
N GLU A 262 -12.91 0.96 -21.68
CA GLU A 262 -13.32 0.27 -22.91
C GLU A 262 -12.36 -0.87 -23.24
N GLY A 263 -11.05 -0.59 -23.24
CA GLY A 263 -10.04 -1.61 -23.50
C GLY A 263 -9.99 -2.66 -22.39
N MET A 264 -10.16 -2.28 -21.13
CA MET A 264 -10.26 -3.23 -20.02
C MET A 264 -11.52 -4.09 -20.06
N MET A 265 -12.61 -3.64 -20.67
CA MET A 265 -13.83 -4.45 -20.85
C MET A 265 -13.79 -5.34 -22.11
N ASN A 266 -12.82 -5.16 -23.00
CA ASN A 266 -12.68 -5.96 -24.22
C ASN A 266 -12.14 -7.38 -23.93
N GLN A 267 -13.05 -8.33 -23.71
CA GLN A 267 -12.70 -9.72 -23.39
C GLN A 267 -12.01 -10.49 -24.52
N SER A 268 -12.00 -9.96 -25.74
CA SER A 268 -11.28 -10.55 -26.88
C SER A 268 -9.78 -10.23 -26.89
N LYS A 269 -9.28 -9.52 -25.88
CA LYS A 269 -7.90 -9.04 -25.80
C LYS A 269 -7.19 -9.52 -24.54
N PHE A 270 -5.87 -9.65 -24.65
CA PHE A 270 -5.00 -9.83 -23.48
C PHE A 270 -4.93 -8.51 -22.70
N ARG A 271 -5.30 -8.54 -21.42
CA ARG A 271 -5.40 -7.37 -20.52
C ARG A 271 -4.75 -7.68 -19.19
N VAL A 272 -4.34 -6.63 -18.47
CA VAL A 272 -3.76 -6.76 -17.13
C VAL A 272 -4.53 -5.88 -16.16
N MET A 273 -4.94 -6.48 -15.04
CA MET A 273 -5.55 -5.78 -13.92
C MET A 273 -4.62 -5.91 -12.72
N GLU A 274 -4.14 -4.78 -12.20
CA GLU A 274 -3.47 -4.70 -10.92
C GLU A 274 -4.38 -3.98 -9.93
N TRP A 275 -4.64 -4.60 -8.77
CA TRP A 275 -5.19 -3.88 -7.64
C TRP A 275 -4.25 -3.98 -6.43
N GLY A 276 -4.15 -2.90 -5.67
CA GLY A 276 -3.35 -2.85 -4.47
C GLY A 276 -3.85 -1.82 -3.47
N GLY A 277 -3.14 -1.69 -2.37
CA GLY A 277 -3.38 -0.60 -1.45
C GLY A 277 -2.38 -0.49 -0.31
N MET A 278 -2.58 0.53 0.51
CA MET A 278 -1.83 0.73 1.76
C MET A 278 -2.69 1.45 2.81
N GLU A 279 -2.54 1.03 4.07
CA GLU A 279 -3.02 1.80 5.22
C GLU A 279 -1.98 2.87 5.57
N VAL A 280 -2.40 4.13 5.57
CA VAL A 280 -1.56 5.26 5.96
C VAL A 280 -1.77 5.54 7.44
N ASN A 281 -0.87 5.03 8.27
CA ASN A 281 -0.87 5.30 9.70
C ASN A 281 -0.20 6.64 9.97
N MET A 282 -0.89 7.54 10.68
CA MET A 282 -0.18 8.52 11.49
C MET A 282 0.04 7.90 12.87
N GLY A 283 1.25 8.06 13.39
CA GLY A 283 1.58 7.70 14.77
C GLY A 283 0.65 8.36 15.79
#